data_AF-A0A0F9VW99-F1
#
_entry.id   AF-A0A0F9VW99-F1
#
_cell.length_a   1.000
_cell.length_b   1.000
_cell.length_c   1.000
_cell.angle_alpha   90.00
_cell.angle_beta   90.00
_cell.angle_gamma   90.00
#
_symmetry.space_group_name_H-M   'P 1'
#
loop_
_entity.id
_entity.type
_entity.pdbx_description
1 polymer ?
#
loop_
_entity_poly.entity_id
_entity_poly.type
_entity_poly.pdbx_seq_one_letter_code
_entity_poly.pdbx_strand_id
1 'polypeptide(L)'
;MPSIPFPPQLAAQSARNAAASYNSRRGKRAGDHSTEGIACYRLPNGEFRAAYDLYRPDHPEGAEPGMGTISCKLEYYPNETSGYKITVTDFTPAAELLKDAKEWDNPAAAIVTTRGNSIFFIAPSQNRLDEIIHVPAGSDFPIKRPQVNLIGRSEGVPQAAVFMNPAGQDTMLLGAPLEIAEHLLSHYDIGMPQGTSERSDLGAAEELLVQIFRALEERYTFEFKMCIPDNMVVMKEAEVETPNLEVPTP
;
A
#
# COMPACT_ATOMS: atom_id res chain seq x y z
N MET A 1 17.07 -2.79 8.82
CA MET A 1 16.70 -2.23 7.50
C MET A 1 16.16 -0.82 7.73
N PRO A 2 16.33 0.13 6.81
CA PRO A 2 15.69 1.44 6.95
C PRO A 2 14.16 1.24 6.93
N SER A 3 13.48 1.65 8.00
CA SER A 3 12.01 1.56 8.03
C SER A 3 11.45 2.49 6.97
N ILE A 4 10.42 2.05 6.24
CA ILE A 4 9.70 2.93 5.34
C ILE A 4 9.11 4.07 6.20
N PRO A 5 9.44 5.34 5.91
CA PRO A 5 9.06 6.47 6.76
C PRO A 5 7.55 6.68 6.82
N PHE A 6 6.84 6.30 5.76
CA PHE A 6 5.38 6.35 5.69
C PHE A 6 4.79 4.95 5.50
N PRO A 7 4.03 4.45 6.49
CA PRO A 7 3.00 3.44 6.29
C PRO A 7 2.20 3.55 4.97
N PRO A 8 1.90 2.42 4.29
CA PRO A 8 1.04 2.40 3.11
C PRO A 8 -0.27 3.19 3.26
N GLN A 9 -0.91 3.17 4.43
CA GLN A 9 -2.14 3.92 4.69
C GLN A 9 -1.92 5.45 4.62
N LEU A 10 -0.89 5.96 5.31
CA LEU A 10 -0.55 7.39 5.28
C LEU A 10 -0.10 7.81 3.88
N ALA A 11 0.62 6.93 3.18
CA ALA A 11 1.02 7.15 1.80
C ALA A 11 -0.19 7.23 0.85
N ALA A 12 -1.13 6.29 0.95
CA ALA A 12 -2.36 6.25 0.18
C ALA A 12 -3.28 7.45 0.49
N GLN A 13 -3.38 7.84 1.76
CA GLN A 13 -4.15 9.01 2.17
C GLN A 13 -3.55 10.31 1.61
N SER A 14 -2.23 10.47 1.71
CA SER A 14 -1.51 11.59 1.09
C SER A 14 -1.74 11.64 -0.42
N ALA A 15 -1.59 10.52 -1.11
CA ALA A 15 -1.82 10.43 -2.56
C ALA A 15 -3.27 10.76 -2.96
N ARG A 16 -4.26 10.25 -2.20
CA ARG A 16 -5.68 10.54 -2.43
C ARG A 16 -5.99 12.03 -2.26
N ASN A 17 -5.46 12.65 -1.20
CA ASN A 17 -5.64 14.07 -0.93
C ASN A 17 -4.97 14.94 -1.99
N ALA A 18 -3.75 14.58 -2.41
CA ALA A 18 -3.04 15.25 -3.51
C ALA A 18 -3.82 15.15 -4.82
N ALA A 19 -4.34 13.97 -5.17
CA ALA A 19 -5.13 13.75 -6.38
C ALA A 19 -6.45 14.53 -6.34
N ALA A 20 -7.17 14.52 -5.22
CA ALA A 20 -8.39 15.30 -5.04
C ALA A 20 -8.13 16.80 -5.20
N SER A 21 -7.06 17.32 -4.56
CA SER A 21 -6.62 18.70 -4.69
C SER A 21 -6.28 19.07 -6.15
N TYR A 22 -5.51 18.22 -6.85
CA TYR A 22 -5.18 18.43 -8.26
C TYR A 22 -6.44 18.46 -9.15
N ASN A 23 -7.31 17.46 -9.00
CA ASN A 23 -8.54 17.36 -9.79
C ASN A 23 -9.48 18.56 -9.54
N SER A 24 -9.58 19.05 -8.30
CA SER A 24 -10.39 20.23 -7.96
C SER A 24 -9.91 21.53 -8.63
N ARG A 25 -8.64 21.57 -9.05
CA ARG A 25 -7.96 22.73 -9.65
C ARG A 25 -7.72 22.58 -11.14
N ARG A 26 -7.94 21.39 -11.70
CA ARG A 26 -7.76 21.11 -13.13
C ARG A 26 -8.62 22.07 -13.96
N GLY A 27 -7.98 22.78 -14.89
CA GLY A 27 -8.65 23.76 -15.76
C GLY A 27 -8.91 25.13 -15.12
N LYS A 28 -8.54 25.35 -13.85
CA LYS A 28 -8.57 26.68 -13.20
C LYS A 28 -7.26 27.41 -13.43
N ARG A 29 -7.29 28.76 -13.37
CA ARG A 29 -6.06 29.57 -13.38
C ARG A 29 -5.18 29.22 -12.18
N ALA A 30 -3.86 29.27 -12.39
CA ALA A 30 -2.89 29.09 -11.31
C ALA A 30 -3.13 30.14 -10.21
N GLY A 31 -3.09 29.69 -8.97
CA GLY A 31 -3.29 30.52 -7.80
C GLY A 31 -2.94 29.79 -6.51
N ASP A 32 -3.11 30.50 -5.40
CA ASP A 32 -2.87 30.00 -4.06
C ASP A 32 -3.80 28.82 -3.76
N HIS A 33 -3.27 27.81 -3.07
CA HIS A 33 -4.05 26.67 -2.62
C HIS A 33 -3.42 26.02 -1.40
N SER A 34 -4.26 25.39 -0.58
CA SER A 34 -3.83 24.51 0.50
C SER A 34 -4.30 23.09 0.25
N THR A 35 -3.60 22.11 0.79
CA THR A 35 -4.02 20.71 0.76
C THR A 35 -3.67 20.07 2.08
N GLU A 36 -4.71 19.61 2.77
CA GLU A 36 -4.61 18.95 4.07
C GLU A 36 -4.18 17.49 3.92
N GLY A 37 -3.56 16.95 4.98
CA GLY A 37 -3.20 15.55 5.07
C GLY A 37 -2.25 15.13 3.94
N ILE A 38 -1.17 15.89 3.73
CA ILE A 38 -0.09 15.52 2.82
C ILE A 38 1.13 15.10 3.64
N ALA A 39 1.77 14.01 3.19
CA ALA A 39 2.97 13.48 3.81
C ALA A 39 4.13 14.48 3.73
N CYS A 40 4.77 14.71 4.86
CA CYS A 40 5.88 15.65 5.01
C CYS A 40 6.85 15.22 6.12
N TYR A 41 8.06 15.73 6.03
CA TYR A 41 9.14 15.51 6.98
C TYR A 41 9.36 16.78 7.80
N ARG A 42 9.42 16.63 9.13
CA ARG A 42 10.01 17.63 10.03
C ARG A 42 11.50 17.35 10.16
N LEU A 43 12.34 18.25 9.64
CA LEU A 43 13.79 18.12 9.69
C LEU A 43 14.34 18.44 11.10
N PRO A 44 15.58 18.00 11.42
CA PRO A 44 16.22 18.31 12.71
C PRO A 44 16.34 19.79 13.03
N ASN A 45 16.41 20.65 12.00
CA ASN A 45 16.46 22.11 12.14
C ASN A 45 15.06 22.75 12.35
N GLY A 46 14.00 21.95 12.42
CA GLY A 46 12.61 22.41 12.58
C GLY A 46 11.93 22.83 11.28
N GLU A 47 12.62 22.80 10.13
CA GLU A 47 12.01 23.06 8.83
C GLU A 47 11.16 21.87 8.37
N PHE A 48 10.15 22.16 7.56
CA PHE A 48 9.30 21.14 6.97
C PHE A 48 9.60 20.97 5.48
N ARG A 49 9.58 19.71 5.02
CA ARG A 49 9.68 19.37 3.60
C ARG A 49 8.56 18.44 3.19
N ALA A 50 7.94 18.71 2.04
CA ALA A 50 6.99 17.77 1.45
C ALA A 50 7.71 16.46 1.09
N ALA A 51 7.06 15.33 1.37
CA ALA A 51 7.57 14.03 0.97
C ALA A 51 7.17 13.75 -0.48
N TYR A 52 8.16 13.69 -1.38
CA TYR A 52 7.92 13.54 -2.82
C TYR A 52 7.81 12.07 -3.25
N ASP A 53 8.53 11.18 -2.56
CA ASP A 53 8.47 9.74 -2.74
C ASP A 53 8.29 9.10 -1.36
N LEU A 54 7.12 8.50 -1.15
CA LEU A 54 6.68 7.93 0.13
C LEU A 54 7.18 6.51 0.34
N TYR A 55 7.68 5.87 -0.72
CA TYR A 55 8.16 4.50 -0.73
C TYR A 55 9.68 4.40 -0.84
N ARG A 56 10.37 5.53 -1.07
CA ARG A 56 11.83 5.58 -1.04
C ARG A 56 12.35 5.34 0.39
N PRO A 57 13.29 4.39 0.58
CA PRO A 57 13.91 4.16 1.88
C PRO A 57 14.80 5.34 2.31
N ASP A 58 15.32 6.10 1.35
CA ASP A 58 16.16 7.27 1.58
C ASP A 58 15.30 8.49 1.95
N HIS A 59 15.13 8.71 3.25
CA HIS A 59 14.56 9.93 3.81
C HIS A 59 15.66 10.79 4.46
N PRO A 60 15.44 12.11 4.65
CA PRO A 60 16.45 12.96 5.27
C PRO A 60 16.82 12.44 6.66
N GLU A 61 18.12 12.28 6.93
CA GLU A 61 18.60 11.71 8.19
C GLU A 61 18.11 12.53 9.40
N GLY A 62 17.57 11.83 10.41
CA GLY A 62 17.01 12.45 11.61
C GLY A 62 15.69 13.19 11.40
N ALA A 63 15.10 13.14 10.20
CA ALA A 63 13.80 13.73 9.96
C ALA A 63 12.67 12.85 10.47
N GLU A 64 11.65 13.50 11.01
CA GLU A 64 10.46 12.86 11.54
C GLU A 64 9.33 12.86 10.49
N PRO A 65 8.81 11.70 10.08
CA PRO A 65 7.71 11.63 9.14
C PRO A 65 6.38 11.97 9.82
N GLY A 66 5.49 12.63 9.08
CA GLY A 66 4.13 12.94 9.52
C GLY A 66 3.25 13.49 8.41
N MET A 67 2.02 13.86 8.76
CA MET A 67 1.07 14.47 7.84
C MET A 67 0.86 15.92 8.24
N GLY A 68 0.72 16.81 7.27
CA GLY A 68 0.45 18.22 7.51
C GLY A 68 -0.34 18.85 6.38
N THR A 69 -0.64 20.13 6.56
CA THR A 69 -1.30 20.96 5.55
C THR A 69 -0.25 21.68 4.73
N ILE A 70 -0.16 21.36 3.44
CA ILE A 70 0.71 22.06 2.50
C ILE A 70 -0.04 23.27 1.95
N SER A 71 0.45 24.46 2.26
CA SER A 71 0.02 25.71 1.65
C SER A 71 1.01 26.13 0.57
N CYS A 72 0.52 26.27 -0.64
CA CYS A 72 1.25 26.70 -1.83
C CYS A 72 0.82 28.12 -2.19
N LYS A 73 1.68 29.10 -1.92
CA LYS A 73 1.45 30.50 -2.31
C LYS A 73 2.16 30.80 -3.63
N LEU A 74 1.42 31.26 -4.63
CA LEU A 74 1.98 31.59 -5.94
C LEU A 74 2.76 32.91 -5.83
N GLU A 75 4.05 32.84 -6.11
CA GLU A 75 4.92 34.00 -6.19
C GLU A 75 5.34 34.23 -7.65
N TYR A 76 5.34 35.49 -8.05
CA TYR A 76 5.82 35.92 -9.35
C TYR A 76 7.21 36.53 -9.17
N TYR A 77 8.16 36.03 -9.95
CA TYR A 77 9.54 36.47 -9.90
C TYR A 77 9.80 37.56 -10.95
N PRO A 78 10.81 38.42 -10.75
CA PRO A 78 11.11 39.55 -11.65
C PRO A 78 11.45 39.13 -13.09
N ASN A 79 11.86 37.89 -13.32
CA ASN A 79 12.20 37.31 -14.62
C ASN A 79 10.98 36.70 -15.35
N GLU A 80 9.76 37.15 -15.03
CA GLU A 80 8.50 36.65 -15.59
C GLU A 80 8.23 35.16 -15.35
N THR A 81 8.97 34.52 -14.44
CA THR A 81 8.66 33.16 -13.98
C THR A 81 7.77 33.20 -12.76
N SER A 82 7.08 32.10 -12.48
CA SER A 82 6.31 31.93 -11.26
C SER A 82 6.68 30.62 -10.58
N GLY A 83 6.53 30.59 -9.27
CA GLY A 83 6.80 29.42 -8.45
C GLY A 83 5.92 29.42 -7.21
N TYR A 84 5.85 28.28 -6.56
CA TYR A 84 5.11 28.16 -5.30
C TYR A 84 6.06 28.25 -4.13
N LYS A 85 5.80 29.21 -3.23
CA LYS A 85 6.33 29.16 -1.88
C LYS A 85 5.49 28.17 -1.08
N ILE A 86 6.14 27.08 -0.66
CA ILE A 86 5.50 25.99 0.07
C ILE A 86 5.74 26.19 1.56
N THR A 87 4.65 26.14 2.34
CA THR A 87 4.70 26.14 3.81
C THR A 87 3.85 24.99 4.33
N VAL A 88 4.35 24.30 5.36
CA VAL A 88 3.62 23.23 6.04
C VAL A 88 3.09 23.75 7.37
N THR A 89 1.81 23.53 7.65
CA THR A 89 1.18 23.80 8.95
C THR A 89 0.51 22.53 9.49
N ASP A 90 0.08 22.55 10.75
CA ASP A 90 -0.75 21.49 11.35
C ASP A 90 -0.11 20.10 11.25
N PHE A 91 1.19 20.03 11.50
CA PHE A 91 1.95 18.79 11.42
C PHE A 91 1.60 17.84 12.57
N THR A 92 1.21 16.62 12.22
CA THR A 92 1.02 15.50 13.15
C THR A 92 2.02 14.39 12.82
N PRO A 93 2.89 13.97 13.77
CA PRO A 93 3.81 12.86 13.58
C PRO A 93 3.10 11.57 13.15
N ALA A 94 3.74 10.79 12.27
CA ALA A 94 3.21 9.50 11.84
C ALA A 94 2.97 8.57 13.04
N ALA A 95 3.87 8.57 14.03
CA ALA A 95 3.70 7.77 15.25
C ALA A 95 2.43 8.12 16.04
N GLU A 96 2.03 9.40 16.04
CA GLU A 96 0.79 9.83 16.70
C GLU A 96 -0.45 9.44 15.90
N LEU A 97 -0.40 9.60 14.57
CA LEU A 97 -1.49 9.20 13.66
C LEU A 97 -1.76 7.69 13.70
N LEU A 98 -0.75 6.89 14.08
CA LEU A 98 -0.84 5.44 14.15
C LEU A 98 -1.11 4.93 15.57
N LYS A 99 -1.17 5.81 16.58
CA LYS A 99 -1.27 5.41 17.99
C LYS A 99 -2.56 4.65 18.30
N ASP A 100 -3.64 5.00 17.59
CA ASP A 100 -4.96 4.38 17.71
C ASP A 100 -5.28 3.46 16.52
N ALA A 101 -4.33 3.22 15.62
CA ALA A 101 -4.52 2.36 14.47
C ALA A 101 -4.75 0.91 14.94
N LYS A 102 -5.88 0.33 14.55
CA LYS A 102 -6.15 -1.09 14.74
C LYS A 102 -5.12 -1.90 13.95
N GLU A 103 -4.91 -3.14 14.38
CA GLU A 103 -3.85 -4.01 13.84
C GLU A 103 -3.86 -4.11 12.31
N TRP A 104 -5.03 -4.04 11.67
CA TRP A 104 -5.20 -4.11 10.21
C TRP A 104 -5.51 -2.77 9.52
N ASP A 105 -5.31 -1.64 10.19
CA ASP A 105 -5.51 -0.33 9.56
C ASP A 105 -4.41 0.00 8.55
N ASN A 106 -3.25 -0.65 8.66
CA ASN A 106 -2.09 -0.40 7.81
C ASN A 106 -1.40 -1.68 7.29
N PRO A 107 -2.13 -2.54 6.57
CA PRO A 107 -1.57 -3.78 6.08
C PRO A 107 -0.45 -3.53 5.08
N ALA A 108 0.55 -4.41 5.13
CA ALA A 108 1.65 -4.41 4.20
C ALA A 108 1.68 -5.75 3.46
N ALA A 109 2.20 -5.73 2.24
CA ALA A 109 2.40 -6.94 1.46
C ALA A 109 3.77 -6.96 0.78
N ALA A 110 4.23 -8.15 0.44
CA ALA A 110 5.44 -8.37 -0.32
C ALA A 110 5.28 -9.56 -1.25
N ILE A 111 5.97 -9.49 -2.39
CA ILE A 111 6.08 -10.57 -3.35
C ILE A 111 7.55 -10.95 -3.38
N VAL A 112 7.83 -12.19 -3.02
CA VAL A 112 9.19 -12.74 -3.07
C VAL A 112 9.24 -13.74 -4.20
N THR A 113 10.07 -13.49 -5.21
CA THR A 113 10.22 -14.39 -6.35
C THR A 113 11.51 -15.20 -6.22
N THR A 114 11.38 -16.52 -6.11
CA THR A 114 12.51 -17.45 -6.03
C THR A 114 12.36 -18.56 -7.07
N ARG A 115 13.36 -18.75 -7.92
CA ARG A 115 13.43 -19.87 -8.89
C ARG A 115 12.16 -20.04 -9.74
N GLY A 116 11.55 -18.94 -10.17
CA GLY A 116 10.32 -18.93 -10.98
C GLY A 116 9.01 -19.03 -10.19
N ASN A 117 9.06 -19.21 -8.87
CA ASN A 117 7.89 -19.20 -8.00
C ASN A 117 7.78 -17.87 -7.27
N SER A 118 6.57 -17.30 -7.21
CA SER A 118 6.28 -16.09 -6.43
C SER A 118 5.46 -16.44 -5.20
N ILE A 119 5.97 -16.05 -4.04
CA ILE A 119 5.30 -16.17 -2.74
C ILE A 119 4.79 -14.79 -2.34
N PHE A 120 3.52 -14.74 -1.93
CA PHE A 120 2.86 -13.51 -1.49
C PHE A 120 2.78 -13.51 0.03
N PHE A 121 3.27 -12.45 0.63
CA PHE A 121 3.20 -12.20 2.07
C PHE A 121 2.28 -11.02 2.32
N ILE A 122 1.42 -11.15 3.33
CA ILE A 122 0.55 -10.09 3.80
C ILE A 122 0.66 -10.07 5.31
N ALA A 123 0.80 -8.88 5.87
CA ALA A 123 0.88 -8.68 7.30
C ALA A 123 0.02 -7.49 7.71
N PRO A 124 -0.44 -7.45 8.97
CA PRO A 124 -1.20 -6.33 9.52
C PRO A 124 -0.45 -5.00 9.49
N SER A 125 0.89 -5.03 9.50
CA SER A 125 1.73 -3.84 9.38
C SER A 125 3.06 -4.12 8.69
N GLN A 126 3.74 -3.06 8.24
CA GLN A 126 5.08 -3.15 7.68
C GLN A 126 6.08 -3.75 8.68
N ASN A 127 6.00 -3.37 9.95
CA ASN A 127 6.88 -3.91 11.00
C ASN A 127 6.72 -5.43 11.14
N ARG A 128 5.47 -5.93 11.16
CA ARG A 128 5.19 -7.37 11.18
C ARG A 128 5.67 -8.06 9.91
N LEU A 129 5.53 -7.41 8.77
CA LEU A 129 6.03 -7.96 7.50
C LEU A 129 7.54 -8.09 7.50
N ASP A 130 8.26 -7.13 8.09
CA ASP A 130 9.72 -7.15 8.19
C ASP A 130 10.21 -8.16 9.24
N GLU A 131 9.42 -8.46 10.28
CA GLU A 131 9.65 -9.61 11.18
C GLU A 131 9.53 -10.94 10.41
N ILE A 132 8.53 -11.08 9.54
CA ILE A 132 8.28 -12.29 8.75
C ILE A 132 9.36 -12.49 7.68
N ILE A 133 9.71 -11.42 6.95
CA ILE A 133 10.62 -11.47 5.81
C ILE A 133 11.99 -10.97 6.22
N HIS A 134 12.81 -11.90 6.72
CA HIS A 134 14.22 -11.63 6.95
C HIS A 134 15.01 -11.81 5.66
N VAL A 135 15.45 -10.68 5.09
CA VAL A 135 16.32 -10.64 3.91
C VAL A 135 17.74 -10.36 4.40
N PRO A 136 18.66 -11.33 4.32
CA PRO A 136 20.05 -11.10 4.71
C PRO A 136 20.64 -9.93 3.91
N ALA A 137 21.38 -9.04 4.57
CA ALA A 137 22.05 -7.94 3.89
C ALA A 137 22.97 -8.49 2.77
N GLY A 138 22.84 -7.97 1.55
CA GLY A 138 23.63 -8.41 0.39
C GLY A 138 23.07 -9.62 -0.37
N SER A 139 21.84 -10.05 -0.07
CA SER A 139 21.18 -11.09 -0.87
C SER A 139 20.38 -10.49 -2.04
N ASP A 140 20.58 -11.04 -3.24
CA ASP A 140 19.92 -10.60 -4.49
C ASP A 140 18.50 -11.16 -4.65
N PHE A 141 17.75 -11.30 -3.55
CA PHE A 141 16.37 -11.78 -3.63
C PHE A 141 15.46 -10.66 -4.16
N PRO A 142 14.80 -10.84 -5.32
CA PRO A 142 13.89 -9.84 -5.84
C PRO A 142 12.63 -9.81 -4.97
N ILE A 143 12.48 -8.73 -4.20
CA ILE A 143 11.31 -8.48 -3.37
C ILE A 143 10.60 -7.26 -3.92
N LYS A 144 9.33 -7.43 -4.26
CA LYS A 144 8.45 -6.33 -4.65
C LYS A 144 7.50 -6.01 -3.52
N ARG A 145 7.19 -4.72 -3.35
CA ARG A 145 6.19 -4.23 -2.40
C ARG A 145 5.00 -3.71 -3.21
N PRO A 146 3.91 -4.48 -3.36
CA PRO A 146 2.73 -4.01 -4.07
C PRO A 146 2.03 -2.88 -3.28
N GLN A 147 1.28 -2.05 -3.99
CA GLN A 147 0.36 -1.12 -3.36
C GLN A 147 -0.77 -1.89 -2.67
N VAL A 148 -0.96 -1.69 -1.37
CA VAL A 148 -2.03 -2.36 -0.62
C VAL A 148 -3.22 -1.42 -0.45
N ASN A 149 -4.40 -1.87 -0.88
CA ASN A 149 -5.66 -1.15 -0.74
C ASN A 149 -6.61 -1.97 0.15
N LEU A 150 -6.93 -1.43 1.31
CA LEU A 150 -8.01 -1.97 2.16
C LEU A 150 -9.35 -1.51 1.58
N ILE A 151 -10.18 -2.46 1.20
CA ILE A 151 -11.48 -2.26 0.58
C ILE A 151 -12.57 -2.50 1.63
N GLY A 152 -13.52 -1.58 1.67
CA GLY A 152 -14.67 -1.69 2.56
C GLY A 152 -14.50 -0.98 3.90
N ARG A 153 -15.45 -1.23 4.81
CA ARG A 153 -15.47 -0.66 6.16
C ARG A 153 -15.08 -1.67 7.25
N SER A 154 -14.70 -2.88 6.84
CA SER A 154 -14.40 -3.99 7.75
C SER A 154 -13.37 -3.59 8.81
N GLU A 155 -13.84 -3.44 10.05
CA GLU A 155 -12.99 -3.41 11.23
C GLU A 155 -12.53 -4.85 11.54
N GLY A 156 -11.33 -5.24 11.09
CA GLY A 156 -10.80 -6.56 11.42
C GLY A 156 -9.83 -7.14 10.39
N VAL A 157 -9.47 -8.41 10.59
CA VAL A 157 -8.63 -9.19 9.68
C VAL A 157 -9.34 -9.30 8.32
N PRO A 158 -8.69 -8.94 7.19
CA PRO A 158 -9.22 -9.15 5.85
C PRO A 158 -9.65 -10.60 5.63
N GLN A 159 -10.83 -10.78 5.02
CA GLN A 159 -11.40 -12.10 4.72
C GLN A 159 -11.00 -12.61 3.34
N ALA A 160 -10.49 -11.74 2.47
CA ALA A 160 -9.96 -12.10 1.18
C ALA A 160 -8.81 -11.16 0.81
N ALA A 161 -7.87 -11.72 0.04
CA ALA A 161 -6.80 -10.98 -0.60
C ALA A 161 -6.79 -11.24 -2.10
N VAL A 162 -6.64 -10.17 -2.86
CA VAL A 162 -6.66 -10.19 -4.33
C VAL A 162 -5.42 -9.47 -4.83
N PHE A 163 -4.52 -10.23 -5.44
CA PHE A 163 -3.43 -9.64 -6.18
C PHE A 163 -3.87 -9.27 -7.60
N MET A 164 -3.42 -8.12 -8.09
CA MET A 164 -3.66 -7.66 -9.44
C MET A 164 -2.47 -6.81 -9.94
N ASN A 165 -2.22 -6.83 -11.25
CA ASN A 165 -1.22 -5.96 -11.88
C ASN A 165 -1.87 -5.09 -12.98
N PRO A 166 -2.68 -4.09 -12.61
CA PRO A 166 -3.23 -3.14 -13.56
C PRO A 166 -2.12 -2.27 -14.17
N ALA A 167 -1.96 -2.33 -15.49
CA ALA A 167 -1.06 -1.46 -16.25
C ALA A 167 0.41 -1.46 -15.76
N GLY A 168 0.91 -2.59 -15.26
CA GLY A 168 2.28 -2.71 -14.76
C GLY A 168 2.46 -2.36 -13.28
N GLN A 169 1.38 -2.00 -12.57
CA GLN A 169 1.42 -1.66 -11.14
C GLN A 169 0.94 -2.82 -10.27
N ASP A 170 1.86 -3.45 -9.54
CA ASP A 170 1.55 -4.51 -8.58
C ASP A 170 0.67 -3.97 -7.43
N THR A 171 -0.57 -4.45 -7.32
CA THR A 171 -1.59 -3.99 -6.37
C THR A 171 -2.20 -5.18 -5.62
N MET A 172 -2.51 -5.01 -4.34
CA MET A 172 -3.17 -5.99 -3.48
C MET A 172 -4.44 -5.36 -2.89
N LEU A 173 -5.60 -5.95 -3.15
CA LEU A 173 -6.86 -5.58 -2.51
C LEU A 173 -7.11 -6.52 -1.33
N LEU A 174 -7.43 -5.95 -0.17
CA LEU A 174 -7.74 -6.68 1.07
C LEU A 174 -9.12 -6.25 1.57
N GLY A 175 -9.97 -7.16 2.00
CA GLY A 175 -11.30 -6.80 2.51
C GLY A 175 -12.26 -7.99 2.62
N ALA A 176 -13.55 -7.72 2.76
CA ALA A 176 -14.56 -8.75 2.61
C ALA A 176 -14.76 -9.11 1.12
N PRO A 177 -15.00 -10.39 0.77
CA PRO A 177 -15.14 -10.81 -0.63
C PRO A 177 -16.16 -9.97 -1.42
N LEU A 178 -17.32 -9.69 -0.81
CA LEU A 178 -18.37 -8.88 -1.43
C LEU A 178 -17.96 -7.42 -1.66
N GLU A 179 -17.28 -6.81 -0.69
CA GLU A 179 -16.83 -5.41 -0.81
C GLU A 179 -15.76 -5.28 -1.91
N ILE A 180 -14.88 -6.28 -2.04
CA ILE A 180 -13.91 -6.33 -3.15
C ILE A 180 -14.62 -6.53 -4.49
N ALA A 181 -15.63 -7.40 -4.56
CA ALA A 181 -16.43 -7.60 -5.76
C ALA A 181 -17.11 -6.30 -6.22
N GLU A 182 -17.77 -5.58 -5.30
CA GLU A 182 -18.39 -4.28 -5.56
C GLU A 182 -17.37 -3.22 -6.01
N HIS A 183 -16.20 -3.19 -5.37
CA HIS A 183 -15.11 -2.31 -5.77
C HIS A 183 -14.66 -2.58 -7.21
N LEU A 184 -14.47 -3.85 -7.58
CA LEU A 184 -14.06 -4.22 -8.93
C LEU A 184 -15.14 -3.88 -9.98
N LEU A 185 -16.41 -4.18 -9.69
CA LEU A 185 -17.53 -3.86 -10.60
C LEU A 185 -17.72 -2.36 -10.81
N SER A 186 -17.39 -1.53 -9.81
CA SER A 186 -17.47 -0.07 -9.94
C SER A 186 -16.30 0.55 -10.71
N HIS A 187 -15.16 -0.14 -10.78
CA HIS A 187 -13.94 0.36 -11.43
C HIS A 187 -13.70 -0.24 -12.82
N TYR A 188 -14.26 -1.42 -13.10
CA TYR A 188 -14.05 -2.14 -14.35
C TYR A 188 -15.38 -2.50 -15.00
N ASP A 189 -15.53 -2.15 -16.28
CA ASP A 189 -16.65 -2.61 -17.09
C ASP A 189 -16.40 -4.05 -17.53
N ILE A 190 -17.04 -5.01 -16.86
CA ILE A 190 -16.94 -6.45 -17.15
C ILE A 190 -18.29 -7.12 -17.39
N GLY A 191 -19.40 -6.37 -17.30
CA GLY A 191 -20.74 -6.96 -17.26
C GLY A 191 -20.97 -7.80 -16.00
N MET A 192 -22.21 -8.24 -15.78
CA MET A 192 -22.49 -9.21 -14.70
C MET A 192 -22.06 -10.60 -15.19
N PRO A 193 -21.25 -11.35 -14.42
CA PRO A 193 -20.87 -12.70 -14.82
C PRO A 193 -22.11 -13.57 -14.99
N GLN A 194 -22.24 -14.20 -16.15
CA GLN A 194 -23.31 -15.15 -16.48
C GLN A 194 -22.78 -16.57 -16.33
N GLY A 195 -22.74 -17.09 -15.10
CA GLY A 195 -22.32 -18.47 -14.87
C GLY A 195 -22.82 -19.00 -13.54
N THR A 196 -23.35 -20.22 -13.55
CA THR A 196 -23.70 -20.97 -12.33
C THR A 196 -22.48 -21.69 -11.75
N SER A 197 -22.40 -21.66 -10.42
CA SER A 197 -21.47 -22.34 -9.50
C SER A 197 -20.75 -23.58 -10.07
N GLU A 198 -19.41 -23.53 -10.08
CA GLU A 198 -18.54 -24.70 -10.34
C GLU A 198 -17.88 -25.23 -9.05
N ARG A 199 -18.01 -24.53 -7.90
CA ARG A 199 -17.27 -24.83 -6.67
C ARG A 199 -18.20 -24.81 -5.45
N SER A 200 -18.58 -26.00 -4.99
CA SER A 200 -19.48 -26.18 -3.84
C SER A 200 -18.86 -25.84 -2.48
N ASP A 201 -17.57 -25.49 -2.45
CA ASP A 201 -16.78 -25.19 -1.24
C ASP A 201 -16.69 -23.69 -0.92
N LEU A 202 -17.18 -22.81 -1.80
CA LEU A 202 -17.10 -21.36 -1.64
C LEU A 202 -18.45 -20.75 -1.23
N GLY A 203 -18.41 -19.68 -0.43
CA GLY A 203 -19.59 -18.87 -0.15
C GLY A 203 -20.01 -18.04 -1.37
N ALA A 204 -21.29 -17.63 -1.45
CA ALA A 204 -21.82 -16.88 -2.59
C ALA A 204 -21.04 -15.59 -2.93
N ALA A 205 -20.48 -14.92 -1.93
CA ALA A 205 -19.65 -13.73 -2.13
C ALA A 205 -18.27 -14.05 -2.72
N GLU A 206 -17.67 -15.17 -2.33
CA GLU A 206 -16.39 -15.65 -2.88
C GLU A 206 -16.59 -16.18 -4.30
N GLU A 207 -17.69 -16.88 -4.57
CA GLU A 207 -18.06 -17.30 -5.92
C GLU A 207 -18.22 -16.11 -6.86
N LEU A 208 -18.97 -15.09 -6.44
CA LEU A 208 -19.13 -13.85 -7.21
C LEU A 208 -17.77 -13.22 -7.52
N LEU A 209 -16.89 -13.15 -6.52
CA LEU A 209 -15.55 -12.59 -6.66
C LEU A 209 -14.70 -13.41 -7.67
N VAL A 210 -14.75 -14.74 -7.61
CA VAL A 210 -14.09 -15.64 -8.57
C VAL A 210 -14.61 -15.43 -10.00
N GLN A 211 -15.92 -15.26 -10.17
CA GLN A 211 -16.51 -15.02 -11.48
C GLN A 211 -16.10 -13.66 -12.06
N ILE A 212 -16.07 -12.62 -11.22
CA ILE A 212 -15.56 -11.30 -11.58
C ILE A 212 -14.10 -11.39 -12.03
N PHE A 213 -13.25 -12.17 -11.35
CA PHE A 213 -11.87 -12.37 -11.78
C PHE A 213 -11.76 -12.99 -13.16
N ARG A 214 -12.49 -14.09 -13.42
CA ARG A 214 -12.48 -14.72 -14.75
C ARG A 214 -12.85 -13.72 -15.85
N ALA A 215 -13.89 -12.92 -15.62
CA ALA A 215 -14.30 -11.88 -16.57
C ALA A 215 -13.24 -10.77 -16.75
N LEU A 216 -12.52 -10.40 -15.68
CA LEU A 216 -11.43 -9.43 -15.76
C LEU A 216 -10.19 -9.99 -16.47
N GLU A 217 -9.84 -11.27 -16.24
CA GLU A 217 -8.72 -11.95 -16.92
C GLU A 217 -8.95 -11.99 -18.43
N GLU A 218 -10.17 -12.37 -18.85
CA GLU A 218 -10.56 -12.44 -20.26
C GLU A 218 -10.50 -11.08 -20.95
N ARG A 219 -10.90 -10.00 -20.24
CA ARG A 219 -11.09 -8.69 -20.85
C ARG A 219 -9.88 -7.76 -20.74
N TYR A 220 -9.07 -7.89 -19.70
CA TYR A 220 -7.99 -6.94 -19.39
C TYR A 220 -6.60 -7.57 -19.26
N THR A 221 -6.43 -8.88 -19.49
CA THR A 221 -5.13 -9.58 -19.37
C THR A 221 -4.41 -9.30 -18.05
N PHE A 222 -5.18 -9.17 -16.96
CA PHE A 222 -4.63 -9.05 -15.62
C PHE A 222 -4.34 -10.42 -15.04
N GLU A 223 -3.30 -10.52 -14.22
CA GLU A 223 -3.08 -11.71 -13.38
C GLU A 223 -3.81 -11.51 -12.06
N PHE A 224 -4.82 -12.34 -11.78
CA PHE A 224 -5.49 -12.35 -10.47
C PHE A 224 -5.11 -13.57 -9.66
N LYS A 225 -4.91 -13.37 -8.36
CA LYS A 225 -4.78 -14.47 -7.39
C LYS A 225 -5.61 -14.17 -6.16
N MET A 226 -6.57 -15.05 -5.88
CA MET A 226 -7.36 -15.02 -4.66
C MET A 226 -6.73 -15.94 -3.62
N CYS A 227 -6.43 -15.40 -2.44
CA CYS A 227 -5.99 -16.20 -1.31
C CYS A 227 -7.08 -16.17 -0.23
N ILE A 228 -7.50 -17.36 0.21
CA ILE A 228 -8.32 -17.51 1.42
C ILE A 228 -7.40 -17.27 2.62
N PRO A 229 -7.76 -16.41 3.59
CA PRO A 229 -6.89 -16.04 4.71
C PRO A 229 -6.45 -17.21 5.59
N ASP A 230 -7.18 -18.33 5.61
CA ASP A 230 -6.74 -19.52 6.34
C ASP A 230 -5.50 -20.19 5.68
N ASN A 231 -5.23 -19.87 4.41
CA ASN A 231 -3.99 -20.19 3.69
C ASN A 231 -3.06 -18.98 3.56
N MET A 232 -3.41 -17.82 4.11
CA MET A 232 -2.41 -16.80 4.40
C MET A 232 -1.55 -17.40 5.50
N VAL A 233 -0.29 -17.65 5.17
CA VAL A 233 0.71 -18.06 6.14
C VAL A 233 0.95 -16.89 7.09
N VAL A 234 0.03 -16.69 8.04
CA VAL A 234 0.38 -16.19 9.36
C VAL A 234 1.10 -17.37 9.99
N MET A 235 2.42 -17.49 9.75
CA MET A 235 3.22 -18.41 10.54
C MET A 235 3.11 -17.94 11.98
N LYS A 236 2.17 -18.52 12.73
CA LYS A 236 2.35 -18.70 14.16
C LYS A 236 3.61 -19.53 14.29
N GLU A 237 4.64 -18.91 14.87
CA GLU A 237 5.88 -19.50 15.39
C GLU A 237 6.08 -20.96 14.96
N ALA A 238 6.61 -21.18 13.76
CA ALA A 238 7.28 -22.43 13.49
C ALA A 238 8.67 -22.28 14.13
N GLU A 239 8.87 -22.99 15.24
CA GLU A 239 10.21 -23.27 15.79
C GLU A 239 11.09 -23.70 14.61
N VAL A 240 12.01 -22.82 14.21
CA VAL A 240 13.00 -23.16 13.21
C VAL A 240 13.96 -24.13 13.91
N GLU A 241 13.76 -25.42 13.69
CA GLU A 241 14.81 -26.42 13.89
C GLU A 241 16.03 -25.93 13.12
N THR A 242 17.04 -25.49 13.89
CA THR A 242 18.34 -25.16 13.35
C THR A 242 18.94 -26.44 12.80
N PRO A 243 19.34 -26.50 11.52
CA PRO A 243 20.10 -27.63 11.04
C PRO A 243 21.43 -27.60 11.79
N ASN A 244 21.75 -28.71 12.49
CA ASN A 244 23.03 -28.92 13.15
C ASN A 244 24.17 -28.54 12.22
N LEU A 245 24.82 -27.41 12.51
CA LEU A 245 26.14 -27.11 11.98
C LEU A 245 27.08 -28.14 12.58
N GLU A 246 27.47 -29.12 11.77
CA GLU A 246 28.60 -29.99 12.10
C GLU A 246 29.81 -29.09 12.37
N VAL A 247 30.20 -29.05 13.63
CA VAL A 247 31.43 -28.42 14.08
C VAL A 247 32.59 -29.27 13.55
N PRO A 248 33.51 -28.74 12.73
CA PRO A 248 34.71 -29.48 12.41
C PRO A 248 35.55 -29.55 13.68
N THR A 249 35.73 -30.77 14.19
CA THR A 249 36.63 -31.08 15.31
C THR A 249 38.09 -31.14 14.79
N PRO A 250 39.08 -30.96 15.70
CA PRO A 250 40.26 -30.10 15.52
C PRO A 250 41.32 -30.57 14.54
#